data_AF-A0A9D1JMA0-F1
#
_entry.id   AF-A0A9D1JMA0-F1
#
_cell.length_a   1.000
_cell.length_b   1.000
_cell.length_c   1.000
_cell.angle_alpha   90.00
_cell.angle_beta   90.00
_cell.angle_gamma   90.00
#
_symmetry.space_group_name_H-M   'P 1'
#
loop_
_entity.id
_entity.type
_entity.pdbx_description
1 polymer ?
#
loop_
_entity_poly.entity_id
_entity_poly.type
_entity_poly.pdbx_seq_one_letter_code
_entity_poly.pdbx_strand_id
1 'polypeptide(L)' 'MEIKTTYIGKNSKGVSGIWCGFKPEDAIITREYKILNPDEGNILKHKESGREYKKVILTNENEINDYEEIDGESNNDLTI' A
#
# COMPACT_ATOMS: atom_id res chain seq x y z
N MET A 1 -10.48 0.76 -2.72
CA MET A 1 -9.20 0.17 -2.21
C MET A 1 -8.84 -1.10 -2.96
N GLU A 2 -7.55 -1.36 -3.11
CA GLU A 2 -7.01 -2.54 -3.78
C GLU A 2 -5.73 -3.07 -3.10
N ILE A 3 -5.48 -4.39 -3.24
CA ILE A 3 -4.20 -4.98 -2.80
C ILE A 3 -3.23 -5.02 -3.98
N LYS A 4 -2.04 -4.45 -3.77
CA LYS A 4 -0.91 -4.60 -4.69
C LYS A 4 0.21 -5.38 -4.02
N THR A 5 0.79 -6.34 -4.75
CA THR A 5 2.03 -6.96 -4.32
C THR A 5 3.19 -6.01 -4.63
N THR A 6 3.98 -5.70 -3.61
CA THR A 6 5.24 -4.98 -3.75
C THR A 6 6.39 -5.97 -3.70
N TYR A 7 7.22 -5.93 -4.73
CA TYR A 7 8.37 -6.81 -4.90
C TYR A 7 9.64 -6.04 -4.57
N ILE A 8 10.50 -6.61 -3.75
CA ILE A 8 11.84 -6.09 -3.47
C ILE A 8 12.85 -7.11 -3.98
N GLY A 9 13.81 -6.66 -4.78
CA GLY A 9 14.75 -7.58 -5.41
C GLY A 9 15.84 -6.87 -6.20
N LYS A 10 16.47 -7.62 -7.12
CA LYS A 10 17.47 -7.12 -8.07
C LYS A 10 17.11 -7.54 -9.49
N ASN A 11 17.37 -6.69 -10.47
CA ASN A 11 17.26 -7.06 -11.89
C ASN A 11 18.52 -7.78 -12.40
N SER A 12 18.51 -8.24 -13.66
CA SER A 12 19.66 -8.92 -14.28
C SER A 12 20.94 -8.09 -14.31
N LYS A 13 20.85 -6.77 -14.22
CA LYS A 13 21.99 -5.85 -14.14
C LYS A 13 22.54 -5.71 -12.72
N GLY A 14 22.00 -6.44 -11.75
CA GLY A 14 22.38 -6.40 -10.34
C GLY A 14 21.88 -5.17 -9.58
N VAL A 15 21.02 -4.35 -10.19
CA VAL A 15 20.47 -3.13 -9.57
C VAL A 15 19.31 -3.51 -8.67
N SER A 16 19.38 -3.11 -7.40
CA SER A 16 18.29 -3.28 -6.44
C SER A 16 17.12 -2.38 -6.79
N GLY A 17 15.90 -2.91 -6.69
CA GLY A 17 14.67 -2.20 -7.00
C GLY A 17 13.52 -2.58 -6.08
N ILE A 18 12.54 -1.69 -6.00
CA ILE A 18 11.23 -1.91 -5.41
C ILE A 18 10.21 -1.68 -6.53
N TRP A 19 9.34 -2.64 -6.76
CA TRP A 19 8.33 -2.55 -7.80
C TRP A 19 6.95 -2.85 -7.23
N CYS A 20 5.98 -1.96 -7.51
CA CYS A 20 4.62 -2.06 -6.99
C CYS A 20 3.67 -2.53 -8.09
N GLY A 21 2.97 -3.65 -7.86
CA GLY A 21 1.97 -4.20 -8.78
C GLY A 21 2.55 -5.00 -9.94
N PHE A 22 3.70 -4.60 -10.48
CA PHE A 22 4.43 -5.34 -11.50
C PHE A 22 5.90 -5.42 -11.14
N LYS A 23 6.63 -6.40 -11.68
CA LYS A 23 8.10 -6.48 -11.59
C LYS A 23 8.68 -6.84 -12.96
N PRO A 24 9.95 -6.52 -13.24
CA PRO A 24 10.63 -7.04 -14.42
C PRO A 24 10.64 -8.57 -14.45
N GLU A 25 10.57 -9.16 -15.65
CA GLU A 25 10.58 -10.63 -15.81
C GLU A 25 11.89 -11.25 -15.32
N ASP A 26 13.00 -10.53 -15.53
CA ASP A 26 14.35 -10.90 -15.12
C ASP A 26 14.69 -10.55 -13.66
N ALA A 27 13.73 -10.04 -12.89
CA ALA A 27 13.96 -9.67 -11.50
C ALA A 27 13.99 -10.90 -10.58
N ILE A 28 15.06 -11.02 -9.81
CA ILE A 28 15.19 -11.96 -8.69
C ILE A 28 14.62 -11.28 -7.45
N ILE A 29 13.51 -11.82 -6.95
CA ILE A 29 12.79 -11.27 -5.81
C ILE A 29 13.30 -11.89 -4.52
N THR A 30 13.62 -11.04 -3.55
CA THR A 30 14.07 -11.44 -2.21
C THR A 30 13.00 -11.28 -1.15
N ARG A 31 12.03 -10.36 -1.36
CA ARG A 31 10.87 -10.17 -0.49
C ARG A 31 9.66 -9.72 -1.28
N GLU A 32 8.50 -10.12 -0.79
CA GLU A 32 7.19 -9.72 -1.29
C GLU A 32 6.32 -9.24 -0.14
N TYR A 33 5.55 -8.18 -0.38
CA TYR A 33 4.60 -7.63 0.58
C TYR A 33 3.26 -7.40 -0.12
N LYS A 34 2.16 -7.88 0.46
CA LYS A 34 0.83 -7.45 0.07
C LYS A 34 0.59 -6.08 0.72
N ILE A 35 0.31 -5.06 -0.08
CA ILE A 35 0.02 -3.71 0.41
C ILE A 35 -1.41 -3.35 0.02
N LEU A 36 -2.24 -3.04 1.01
CA LEU A 36 -3.53 -2.42 0.80
C LEU A 36 -3.33 -0.93 0.49
N ASN A 37 -3.83 -0.51 -0.66
CA ASN A 37 -3.83 0.87 -1.09
C ASN A 37 -5.28 1.37 -1.14
N PRO A 38 -5.56 2.56 -0.60
CA PRO A 38 -6.82 3.23 -0.84
C PRO A 38 -6.90 3.69 -2.29
N ASP A 39 -8.11 4.00 -2.74
CA ASP A 39 -8.38 4.69 -4.00
C ASP A 39 -7.79 6.11 -3.95
N GLU A 40 -7.56 6.71 -5.12
CA GLU A 40 -6.96 8.04 -5.22
C GLU A 40 -7.79 9.07 -4.45
N GLY A 41 -7.12 9.84 -3.58
CA GLY A 41 -7.76 10.81 -2.70
C GLY A 41 -8.23 10.25 -1.36
N ASN A 42 -8.28 8.93 -1.18
CA ASN A 42 -8.71 8.31 0.08
C ASN A 42 -7.55 7.90 0.99
N ILE A 43 -7.87 7.63 2.26
CA ILE A 43 -6.98 6.97 3.23
C ILE A 43 -7.68 5.78 3.87
N LEU A 44 -6.88 4.85 4.42
CA LEU A 44 -7.37 3.67 5.13
C LEU A 44 -7.50 3.99 6.61
N LYS A 45 -8.68 3.81 7.17
CA LYS A 45 -8.91 3.91 8.62
C LYS A 45 -9.11 2.51 9.20
N HIS A 46 -8.34 2.17 10.22
CA HIS A 46 -8.54 0.93 10.96
C HIS A 46 -9.79 1.04 11.84
N LYS A 47 -10.76 0.15 11.66
CA LYS A 47 -12.10 0.23 12.29
C LYS A 47 -12.04 0.24 13.82
N GLU A 48 -11.24 -0.63 14.43
CA GLU A 48 -11.12 -0.70 15.89
C GLU A 48 -10.29 0.44 16.49
N SER A 49 -9.05 0.64 15.99
CA SER A 49 -8.13 1.62 16.57
C SER A 49 -8.38 3.06 16.12
N GLY A 50 -9.19 3.26 15.08
CA GLY A 50 -9.46 4.56 14.45
C GLY A 50 -8.26 5.17 13.73
N ARG A 51 -7.12 4.48 13.65
CA ARG A 51 -5.88 5.00 13.06
C ARG A 51 -5.97 5.08 11.55
N GLU A 52 -5.40 6.14 11.01
CA GLU A 52 -5.45 6.45 9.59
C GLU A 52 -4.09 6.22 8.93
N TYR A 53 -4.13 5.61 7.74
CA TYR A 53 -2.96 5.17 7.00
C TYR A 53 -3.14 5.45 5.51
N LYS A 54 -2.10 6.00 4.88
CA LYS A 54 -2.09 6.17 3.40
C LYS A 54 -1.94 4.84 2.65
N LYS A 55 -1.43 3.81 3.33
CA LYS A 55 -1.29 2.43 2.85
C LYS A 55 -0.93 1.52 4.01
N VAL A 56 -1.29 0.24 3.92
CA VAL A 56 -1.07 -0.76 4.97
C VAL A 56 -0.39 -1.98 4.38
N ILE A 57 0.65 -2.49 5.05
CA ILE A 57 1.22 -3.80 4.72
C ILE A 57 0.35 -4.85 5.38
N LEU A 58 -0.20 -5.76 4.57
CA LEU A 58 -1.00 -6.89 5.03
C LEU A 58 -0.11 -8.11 5.23
N THR A 59 -0.34 -8.81 6.34
CA THR A 59 0.22 -10.11 6.63
C THR A 59 -0.72 -11.24 6.20
N ASN A 60 -2.03 -10.98 6.15
CA ASN A 60 -3.04 -11.89 5.62
C ASN A 60 -4.24 -11.12 4.98
N GLU A 61 -5.11 -11.82 4.25
CA GLU A 61 -6.22 -11.19 3.52
C GLU A 61 -7.39 -10.80 4.43
N ASN A 62 -7.51 -11.40 5.62
CA ASN A 62 -8.58 -11.04 6.56
C ASN A 62 -8.41 -9.61 7.08
N GLU A 63 -7.15 -9.17 7.24
CA GLU A 63 -6.81 -7.82 7.73
C GLU A 63 -7.38 -6.69 6.86
N ILE A 64 -7.73 -6.94 5.60
CA ILE A 64 -8.38 -5.92 4.76
C ILE A 64 -9.69 -5.46 5.37
N ASN A 65 -10.45 -6.40 5.95
CA ASN A 65 -11.77 -6.13 6.52
C ASN A 65 -11.68 -5.27 7.79
N ASP A 66 -10.49 -5.13 8.37
CA ASP A 66 -10.24 -4.27 9.53
C ASP A 66 -10.09 -2.81 9.13
N TYR A 67 -10.04 -2.52 7.81
CA TYR A 67 -9.95 -1.17 7.27
C TYR A 67 -11.22 -0.77 6.53
N GLU A 68 -11.48 0.52 6.55
CA GLU A 68 -12.44 1.21 5.70
C GLU A 68 -11.74 2.37 5.00
N GLU A 69 -12.26 2.78 3.85
CA GLU A 69 -11.80 3.99 3.17
C GLU A 69 -12.58 5.19 3.67
N ILE A 70 -11.84 6.23 3.99
CA ILE A 70 -12.40 7.55 4.26
C ILE A 70 -11.76 8.55 3.33
N ASP A 71 -12.47 9.66 3.09
CA ASP A 71 -11.95 10.77 2.32
C ASP A 71 -10.65 11.27 2.95
N GLY A 72 -9.60 11.32 2.14
CA GLY A 72 -8.25 11.70 2.53
C GLY A 72 -7.97 13.18 2.32
N GLU A 73 -8.92 13.96 1.80
CA GLU A 73 -8.87 15.42 1.95
C GLU A 73 -9.06 15.72 3.44
N SER A 74 -7.94 15.77 4.14
CA SER A 74 -7.80 16.68 5.28
C SER A 74 -8.47 17.97 4.85
N ASN A 75 -9.55 18.35 5.53
CA ASN A 75 -10.21 19.64 5.39
C ASN A 75 -9.14 20.67 5.04
N ASN A 76 -9.12 21.14 3.79
CA ASN A 76 -8.48 22.40 3.45
C ASN A 76 -9.34 23.48 4.10
N ASP A 77 -9.31 23.52 5.44
CA ASP A 77 -9.71 24.67 6.22
C ASP A 77 -8.61 25.71 5.99
N LEU A 78 -8.66 26.30 4.80
CA LEU A 78 -8.05 27.57 4.45
C LEU A 78 -8.78 28.63 5.29
N THR A 79 -8.48 28.68 6.58
CA THR A 79 -8.91 29.76 7.46
C THR A 79 -7.72 30.24 8.30
N ILE A 80 -6.85 31.04 7.68
CA ILE A 80 -6.13 32.15 8.33
C ILE A 80 -6.09 33.33 7.35
#